data_AF-A0AAU9K844-F1
#
_entry.id   AF-A0AAU9K844-F1
#
_cell.length_a   1.000
_cell.length_b   1.000
_cell.length_c   1.000
_cell.angle_alpha   90.00
_cell.angle_beta   90.00
_cell.angle_gamma   90.00
#
_symmetry.space_group_name_H-M   'P 1'
#
loop_
_entity.id
_entity.type
_entity.pdbx_description
1 polymer ?
#
loop_
_entity_poly.entity_id
_entity_poly.type
_entity_poly.pdbx_seq_one_letter_code
_entity_poly.pdbx_strand_id
1 'polypeptide(L)'
;MASSNLSSMPASSIDSTTRKKLYADPRARILEIEDELSDDSQSNSIGDYFTKEPSLSIASSTVTSFQALVSQDFNSPFAMSPNISYNNENNFSNMAVNVYPNQLEAFQSMEIEIETLNEELSEKAMIIKRLLDENYQIKEQKEESYYSEISEMREKIEYLQQKLSKAEKTISSLNTKLDEVFNENDEIQDRAQNLEERVITQENEIESLNRTISQKEKIISSLQKQIEGHIEDSTHEKHQSLKELEIKNFQLQNLINKQEITISSLRHEIEAKIDDSKSKQAISQSSILKLETENKELQSLINALESQLKEEHTKHEELEREASLSISSIKEEMASRIFTLKKEKQELEQKIEDLEEPCNTLEDTFESLQSEFSELGEKTLTPRENFCFNFVEKEANIAILTQEKIALQEQIKGLEDSLSWYKARFEESKLVDNNMLRQELSDAEKLIIEAKLKYAEAETHKDELKKKLNDAKKRSSKSVLSRIFRRKNRDSVDRKVKMSSCSQ
;
A
#
# COMPACT_ATOMS: atom_id res chain seq x y z
N MET A 1 -19.50 10.37 -30.21
CA MET A 1 -20.62 11.08 -29.57
C MET A 1 -21.80 10.13 -29.50
N ALA A 2 -22.28 9.81 -28.30
CA ALA A 2 -23.61 9.28 -27.96
C ALA A 2 -23.56 8.71 -26.53
N SER A 3 -23.92 9.53 -25.55
CA SER A 3 -24.56 9.06 -24.32
C SER A 3 -25.92 8.44 -24.70
N SER A 4 -26.62 7.60 -23.93
CA SER A 4 -26.54 7.15 -22.53
C SER A 4 -27.51 5.97 -22.38
N ASN A 5 -27.39 5.15 -21.32
CA ASN A 5 -28.47 4.97 -20.32
C ASN A 5 -28.15 3.87 -19.29
N LEU A 6 -28.65 4.09 -18.07
CA LEU A 6 -28.66 3.12 -16.98
C LEU A 6 -29.81 2.11 -17.18
N SER A 7 -29.65 0.87 -16.69
CA SER A 7 -30.74 0.17 -15.99
C SER A 7 -30.27 -1.04 -15.17
N SER A 8 -30.87 -1.17 -13.99
CA SER A 8 -31.16 -2.40 -13.21
C SER A 8 -30.10 -3.48 -12.94
N MET A 9 -29.85 -3.69 -11.63
CA MET A 9 -29.50 -4.98 -11.06
C MET A 9 -30.66 -5.99 -11.22
N PRO A 10 -30.41 -7.28 -10.95
CA PRO A 10 -31.14 -7.87 -9.81
C PRO A 10 -30.23 -8.55 -8.78
N ALA A 11 -30.80 -8.80 -7.60
CA ALA A 11 -30.11 -9.34 -6.43
C ALA A 11 -30.20 -10.88 -6.32
N SER A 12 -29.19 -11.47 -5.67
CA SER A 12 -29.06 -12.81 -5.04
C SER A 12 -27.58 -13.24 -5.15
N SER A 13 -26.97 -13.98 -4.22
CA SER A 13 -27.43 -14.54 -2.96
C SER A 13 -26.30 -14.36 -1.93
N ILE A 14 -26.59 -13.95 -0.70
CA ILE A 14 -25.60 -13.87 0.39
C ILE A 14 -25.75 -15.11 1.26
N ASP A 15 -24.76 -15.99 1.19
CA ASP A 15 -24.64 -17.17 2.04
C ASP A 15 -24.39 -16.74 3.50
N SER A 16 -25.20 -17.26 4.42
CA SER A 16 -25.39 -16.73 5.77
C SER A 16 -24.76 -17.61 6.86
N THR A 17 -23.57 -18.17 6.58
CA THR A 17 -22.99 -19.21 7.45
C THR A 17 -21.51 -19.01 7.84
N THR A 18 -21.16 -17.89 8.52
CA THR A 18 -20.19 -17.83 9.66
C THR A 18 -19.83 -16.38 10.05
N ARG A 19 -20.42 -15.87 11.13
CA ARG A 19 -19.85 -14.78 11.96
C ARG A 19 -20.46 -14.79 13.37
N LYS A 20 -20.06 -15.78 14.18
CA LYS A 20 -20.23 -15.74 15.64
C LYS A 20 -18.99 -15.09 16.27
N LYS A 21 -19.21 -14.28 17.31
CA LYS A 21 -18.21 -13.60 18.16
C LYS A 21 -17.40 -12.48 17.48
N LEU A 22 -17.86 -11.23 17.59
CA LEU A 22 -17.02 -10.03 17.72
C LEU A 22 -17.87 -8.78 18.05
N TYR A 23 -18.50 -8.80 19.23
CA TYR A 23 -18.91 -7.61 19.96
C TYR A 23 -18.75 -7.92 21.45
N ALA A 24 -17.57 -7.63 21.99
CA ALA A 24 -17.32 -7.58 23.42
C ALA A 24 -17.40 -6.10 23.85
N ASP A 25 -18.14 -5.85 24.91
CA ASP A 25 -18.42 -4.52 25.45
C ASP A 25 -17.15 -3.86 26.03
N PRO A 26 -16.78 -2.63 25.64
CA PRO A 26 -15.63 -1.91 26.21
C PRO A 26 -15.86 -1.37 27.64
N ARG A 27 -17.05 -1.55 28.26
CA ARG A 27 -17.35 -1.05 29.63
C ARG A 27 -17.14 -2.05 30.76
N ALA A 28 -16.75 -3.30 30.50
CA ALA A 28 -16.57 -4.35 31.51
C ALA A 28 -15.11 -4.48 32.01
N ARG A 29 -14.45 -3.37 32.37
CA ARG A 29 -13.04 -3.39 32.86
C ARG A 29 -12.71 -2.38 33.98
N ILE A 30 -13.70 -2.05 34.79
CA ILE A 30 -13.52 -1.34 36.07
C ILE A 30 -14.31 -2.14 37.11
N LEU A 31 -13.59 -2.92 37.92
CA LEU A 31 -13.95 -3.69 39.14
C LEU A 31 -13.20 -5.04 39.12
N GLU A 32 -11.94 -5.04 39.61
CA GLU A 32 -11.18 -6.22 40.09
C GLU A 32 -9.73 -5.79 40.47
N ILE A 33 -9.61 -4.89 41.47
CA ILE A 33 -8.40 -4.76 42.31
C ILE A 33 -8.85 -4.34 43.73
N GLU A 34 -9.59 -5.23 44.38
CA GLU A 34 -9.75 -5.25 45.84
C GLU A 34 -9.56 -6.71 46.29
N ASP A 35 -9.01 -6.88 47.50
CA ASP A 35 -8.75 -8.15 48.20
C ASP A 35 -7.80 -9.18 47.55
N GLU A 36 -6.50 -9.00 47.80
CA GLU A 36 -5.71 -10.09 48.40
C GLU A 36 -4.73 -9.52 49.44
N LEU A 37 -4.82 -10.05 50.67
CA LEU A 37 -4.13 -9.57 51.88
C LEU A 37 -3.01 -10.53 52.32
N SER A 38 -2.16 -10.00 53.19
CA SER A 38 -1.48 -10.65 54.32
C SER A 38 0.02 -10.88 54.24
N ASP A 39 0.62 -10.69 55.42
CA ASP A 39 1.97 -11.03 55.89
C ASP A 39 3.12 -10.28 55.15
N ASP A 40 4.09 -9.66 55.83
CA ASP A 40 4.61 -9.94 57.17
C ASP A 40 4.43 -8.83 58.21
N SER A 41 4.35 -9.26 59.47
CA SER A 41 4.43 -8.40 60.64
C SER A 41 5.77 -8.60 61.37
N GLN A 42 6.53 -7.52 61.59
CA GLN A 42 7.52 -7.46 62.68
C GLN A 42 7.45 -6.14 63.43
N SER A 43 7.14 -6.26 64.72
CA SER A 43 7.03 -5.19 65.68
C SER A 43 8.37 -4.90 66.37
N ASN A 44 8.72 -3.63 66.46
CA ASN A 44 9.53 -3.03 67.53
C ASN A 44 8.97 -1.59 67.67
N SER A 45 8.22 -1.24 68.72
CA SER A 45 8.55 -1.22 70.16
C SER A 45 9.57 -0.13 70.52
N ILE A 46 9.29 0.60 71.62
CA ILE A 46 9.99 1.78 72.16
C ILE A 46 9.56 3.11 71.49
N GLY A 47 8.97 4.08 72.21
CA GLY A 47 8.51 4.05 73.60
C GLY A 47 7.84 5.36 74.05
N ASP A 48 6.85 5.26 74.94
CA ASP A 48 6.23 6.42 75.62
C ASP A 48 7.21 7.12 76.56
N TYR A 49 7.22 8.46 76.59
CA TYR A 49 7.50 9.20 77.82
C TYR A 49 6.69 10.50 77.94
N PHE A 50 6.01 10.59 79.09
CA PHE A 50 5.33 11.75 79.67
C PHE A 50 6.10 13.09 79.60
N THR A 51 5.35 14.18 79.41
CA THR A 51 5.18 15.31 80.39
C THR A 51 3.93 16.11 79.98
N LYS A 52 2.82 16.13 80.72
CA LYS A 52 2.55 16.89 81.97
C LYS A 52 2.78 18.41 81.86
N GLU A 53 1.67 19.15 81.96
CA GLU A 53 1.64 20.52 82.50
C GLU A 53 2.30 20.57 83.88
N PRO A 54 2.71 21.77 84.33
CA PRO A 54 1.92 22.32 85.42
C PRO A 54 1.58 23.81 85.27
N SER A 55 0.37 24.14 85.70
CA SER A 55 0.00 25.49 86.11
C SER A 55 0.75 25.90 87.38
N LEU A 56 1.20 27.15 87.45
CA LEU A 56 1.70 27.76 88.70
C LEU A 56 1.39 29.25 88.75
N SER A 57 0.25 29.57 89.34
CA SER A 57 -0.03 30.91 89.87
C SER A 57 0.59 31.04 91.26
N ILE A 58 1.45 32.04 91.48
CA ILE A 58 1.80 32.49 92.83
C ILE A 58 1.66 34.01 92.90
N ALA A 59 0.91 34.47 93.89
CA ALA A 59 0.80 35.87 94.26
C ALA A 59 1.74 36.20 95.44
N SER A 60 2.36 37.38 95.40
CA SER A 60 2.87 38.13 96.57
C SER A 60 3.11 39.57 96.12
N SER A 61 2.25 40.53 96.47
CA SER A 61 2.08 41.18 97.79
C SER A 61 3.01 42.37 98.01
N THR A 62 2.45 43.55 97.77
CA THR A 62 2.50 44.73 98.67
C THR A 62 3.56 44.76 99.80
N VAL A 63 4.53 45.67 99.68
CA VAL A 63 5.15 46.44 100.78
C VAL A 63 5.42 47.83 100.18
N THR A 64 4.72 48.92 100.47
CA THR A 64 4.37 49.58 101.75
C THR A 64 5.56 50.26 102.42
N SER A 65 5.65 51.57 102.17
CA SER A 65 6.03 52.63 103.10
C SER A 65 6.88 52.27 104.33
N PHE A 66 8.10 52.79 104.42
CA PHE A 66 8.66 53.21 105.71
C PHE A 66 9.30 54.60 105.63
N GLN A 67 8.53 55.55 106.16
CA GLN A 67 8.97 56.85 106.62
C GLN A 67 9.33 56.72 108.12
N ALA A 68 10.15 57.65 108.61
CA ALA A 68 10.39 57.98 110.04
C ALA A 68 11.60 57.33 110.78
N LEU A 69 12.24 58.21 111.56
CA LEU A 69 13.06 57.98 112.76
C LEU A 69 14.41 57.26 112.62
N VAL A 70 15.51 58.05 112.68
CA VAL A 70 16.15 58.34 113.98
C VAL A 70 16.53 59.83 114.04
N SER A 71 15.88 60.55 114.95
CA SER A 71 16.44 61.76 115.56
C SER A 71 16.99 61.37 116.94
N GLN A 72 18.23 61.73 117.23
CA GLN A 72 18.81 61.83 118.58
C GLN A 72 20.07 62.70 118.42
N ASP A 73 20.07 63.98 118.76
CA ASP A 73 19.94 64.53 120.12
C ASP A 73 20.84 63.82 121.14
N PHE A 74 22.14 64.12 121.08
CA PHE A 74 22.95 64.21 122.29
C PHE A 74 23.17 65.68 122.64
N ASN A 75 22.27 66.17 123.48
CA ASN A 75 22.37 67.46 124.13
C ASN A 75 23.35 67.38 125.32
N SER A 76 24.17 68.42 125.49
CA SER A 76 24.63 68.89 126.82
C SER A 76 25.72 68.03 127.55
N PRO A 77 26.40 68.57 128.58
CA PRO A 77 27.20 69.81 128.53
C PRO A 77 28.59 69.64 129.16
N PHE A 78 29.48 70.61 128.94
CA PHE A 78 30.40 71.03 130.01
C PHE A 78 30.54 72.55 130.03
N ALA A 79 29.73 73.18 130.89
CA ALA A 79 30.06 74.49 131.42
C ALA A 79 31.09 74.29 132.54
N MET A 80 32.14 75.13 132.60
CA MET A 80 32.35 76.05 133.72
C MET A 80 33.68 76.82 133.59
N SER A 81 33.59 78.11 133.90
CA SER A 81 34.66 79.05 134.25
C SER A 81 35.32 78.65 135.61
N PRO A 82 36.20 79.44 136.31
CA PRO A 82 36.53 80.86 136.13
C PRO A 82 38.00 81.28 136.39
N ASN A 83 38.20 82.61 136.35
CA ASN A 83 39.18 83.42 137.09
C ASN A 83 40.17 82.72 138.04
N ILE A 84 41.44 83.09 137.91
CA ILE A 84 42.23 83.50 139.09
C ILE A 84 42.79 84.90 138.85
N SER A 85 42.30 85.84 139.65
CA SER A 85 42.95 87.13 139.91
C SER A 85 43.89 86.94 141.11
N TYR A 86 45.06 87.58 141.09
CA TYR A 86 45.82 87.86 142.31
C TYR A 86 46.30 89.31 142.28
N ASN A 87 45.58 90.16 143.01
CA ASN A 87 46.15 91.36 143.63
C ASN A 87 46.83 90.97 144.96
N ASN A 88 47.94 91.62 145.26
CA ASN A 88 48.42 91.95 146.62
C ASN A 88 49.51 93.03 146.42
N GLU A 89 49.26 94.30 146.72
CA GLU A 89 49.13 94.93 148.04
C GLU A 89 50.43 95.00 148.87
N ASN A 90 51.02 96.20 148.83
CA ASN A 90 51.29 97.10 149.96
C ASN A 90 52.27 96.75 151.11
N ASN A 91 53.00 97.82 151.47
CA ASN A 91 53.50 98.19 152.81
C ASN A 91 54.59 97.35 153.49
N PHE A 92 55.75 97.98 153.71
CA PHE A 92 56.24 98.21 155.07
C PHE A 92 56.96 99.56 155.21
N SER A 93 56.92 100.13 156.41
CA SER A 93 57.24 101.54 156.69
C SER A 93 58.63 101.80 157.30
N ASN A 94 59.04 103.06 157.20
CA ASN A 94 59.97 103.79 158.09
C ASN A 94 60.35 103.12 159.42
N MET A 95 61.66 103.08 159.69
CA MET A 95 62.20 103.34 161.04
C MET A 95 63.50 104.14 160.93
N ALA A 96 63.61 105.22 161.70
CA ALA A 96 64.80 106.07 161.78
C ALA A 96 65.53 105.87 163.11
N VAL A 97 66.86 105.70 163.09
CA VAL A 97 67.75 105.92 164.27
C VAL A 97 69.14 106.43 163.84
N ASN A 98 69.53 107.55 164.45
CA ASN A 98 70.86 108.19 164.62
C ASN A 98 72.16 107.63 163.98
N VAL A 99 72.79 108.51 163.18
CA VAL A 99 74.18 109.02 163.28
C VAL A 99 75.33 108.06 163.62
N TYR A 100 76.27 107.86 162.68
CA TYR A 100 77.74 108.02 162.86
C TYR A 100 78.43 108.30 161.50
N PRO A 101 79.47 109.15 161.42
CA PRO A 101 79.96 109.69 160.14
C PRO A 101 81.12 108.88 159.54
N ASN A 102 80.83 107.77 158.83
CA ASN A 102 81.82 107.07 157.98
C ASN A 102 81.23 106.00 156.99
N GLN A 103 79.96 106.10 156.59
CA GLN A 103 79.29 105.06 155.76
C GLN A 103 78.65 105.55 154.43
N LEU A 104 78.96 106.79 153.99
CA LEU A 104 78.32 107.38 152.81
C LEU A 104 78.69 106.67 151.48
N GLU A 105 79.90 106.10 151.40
CA GLU A 105 80.39 105.40 150.20
C GLU A 105 79.68 104.05 149.94
N ALA A 106 79.19 103.39 151.00
CA ALA A 106 78.51 102.10 150.87
C ALA A 106 77.10 102.21 150.26
N PHE A 107 76.36 103.29 150.59
CA PHE A 107 75.03 103.51 150.03
C PHE A 107 75.09 103.88 148.55
N GLN A 108 76.06 104.68 148.13
CA GLN A 108 76.26 105.01 146.70
C GLN A 108 76.64 103.76 145.88
N SER A 109 77.42 102.85 146.44
CA SER A 109 77.71 101.55 145.80
C SER A 109 76.46 100.68 145.64
N MET A 110 75.57 100.66 146.64
CA MET A 110 74.33 99.87 146.60
C MET A 110 73.27 100.50 145.68
N GLU A 111 73.26 101.82 145.56
CA GLU A 111 72.39 102.55 144.61
C GLU A 111 72.80 102.26 143.16
N ILE A 112 74.10 102.24 142.85
CA ILE A 112 74.66 101.78 141.57
C ILE A 112 74.36 100.29 141.31
N GLU A 113 74.42 99.44 142.33
CA GLU A 113 74.08 98.01 142.22
C GLU A 113 72.58 97.80 141.92
N ILE A 114 71.69 98.60 142.51
CA ILE A 114 70.25 98.60 142.19
C ILE A 114 70.00 99.13 140.77
N GLU A 115 70.72 100.15 140.33
CA GLU A 115 70.56 100.72 138.99
C GLU A 115 71.04 99.75 137.91
N THR A 116 72.20 99.11 138.10
CA THR A 116 72.69 98.03 137.21
C THR A 116 71.82 96.77 137.22
N LEU A 117 71.27 96.37 138.37
CA LEU A 117 70.29 95.28 138.43
C LEU A 117 68.98 95.63 137.71
N ASN A 118 68.53 96.89 137.76
CA ASN A 118 67.37 97.34 136.98
C ASN A 118 67.67 97.41 135.48
N GLU A 119 68.89 97.77 135.07
CA GLU A 119 69.33 97.65 133.67
C GLU A 119 69.36 96.19 133.22
N GLU A 120 69.94 95.27 133.99
CA GLU A 120 69.88 93.84 133.70
C GLU A 120 68.43 93.31 133.65
N LEU A 121 67.55 93.75 134.55
CA LEU A 121 66.16 93.34 134.57
C LEU A 121 65.40 93.88 133.35
N SER A 122 65.67 95.12 132.95
CA SER A 122 65.16 95.74 131.74
C SER A 122 65.64 94.99 130.48
N GLU A 123 66.93 94.66 130.40
CA GLU A 123 67.49 93.90 129.29
C GLU A 123 66.92 92.47 129.25
N LYS A 124 66.82 91.79 130.38
CA LYS A 124 66.15 90.47 130.50
C LYS A 124 64.67 90.55 130.13
N ALA A 125 63.96 91.61 130.48
CA ALA A 125 62.58 91.84 130.06
C ALA A 125 62.47 92.09 128.54
N MET A 126 63.41 92.82 127.93
CA MET A 126 63.49 92.96 126.47
C MET A 126 63.82 91.63 125.78
N ILE A 127 64.70 90.81 126.35
CA ILE A 127 65.03 89.47 125.85
C ILE A 127 63.81 88.55 125.96
N ILE A 128 63.11 88.52 127.09
CA ILE A 128 61.87 87.74 127.28
C ILE A 128 60.81 88.19 126.28
N LYS A 129 60.62 89.51 126.09
CA LYS A 129 59.68 90.03 125.10
C LYS A 129 60.07 89.59 123.69
N ARG A 130 61.35 89.72 123.31
CA ARG A 130 61.86 89.24 122.02
C ARG A 130 61.65 87.74 121.83
N LEU A 131 61.92 86.91 122.83
CA LEU A 131 61.72 85.45 122.79
C LEU A 131 60.23 85.06 122.73
N LEU A 132 59.33 85.86 123.29
CA LEU A 132 57.89 85.70 123.15
C LEU A 132 57.43 86.08 121.74
N ASP A 133 57.91 87.21 121.20
CA ASP A 133 57.64 87.66 119.84
C ASP A 133 58.21 86.65 118.81
N GLU A 134 59.41 86.10 119.04
CA GLU A 134 60.02 85.03 118.23
C GLU A 134 59.26 83.71 118.32
N ASN A 135 58.81 83.28 119.52
CA ASN A 135 57.94 82.11 119.64
C ASN A 135 56.60 82.31 118.93
N TYR A 136 56.04 83.52 118.99
CA TYR A 136 54.82 83.87 118.28
C TYR A 136 55.05 83.75 116.77
N GLN A 137 56.11 84.34 116.23
CA GLN A 137 56.48 84.23 114.81
C GLN A 137 56.76 82.79 114.36
N ILE A 138 57.48 82.00 115.16
CA ILE A 138 57.76 80.58 114.84
C ILE A 138 56.47 79.76 114.83
N LYS A 139 55.54 80.05 115.74
CA LYS A 139 54.23 79.41 115.79
C LYS A 139 53.39 79.82 114.58
N GLU A 140 53.33 81.11 114.26
CA GLU A 140 52.63 81.68 113.10
C GLU A 140 53.16 81.08 111.78
N GLN A 141 54.48 81.06 111.57
CA GLN A 141 55.11 80.43 110.39
C GLN A 141 54.84 78.93 110.28
N LYS A 142 54.78 78.20 111.41
CA LYS A 142 54.40 76.77 111.41
C LYS A 142 52.93 76.59 111.08
N GLU A 143 52.05 77.41 111.64
CA GLU A 143 50.63 77.39 111.31
C GLU A 143 50.41 77.71 109.83
N GLU A 144 51.06 78.75 109.28
CA GLU A 144 51.06 79.05 107.83
C GLU A 144 51.58 77.88 106.99
N SER A 145 52.70 77.26 107.37
CA SER A 145 53.24 76.08 106.67
C SER A 145 52.26 74.90 106.69
N TYR A 146 51.62 74.62 107.82
CA TYR A 146 50.62 73.56 107.92
C TYR A 146 49.34 73.90 107.16
N TYR A 147 48.89 75.16 107.16
CA TYR A 147 47.76 75.60 106.33
C TYR A 147 48.06 75.46 104.84
N SER A 148 49.28 75.77 104.39
CA SER A 148 49.71 75.57 102.99
C SER A 148 49.70 74.09 102.63
N GLU A 149 50.32 73.23 103.44
CA GLU A 149 50.36 71.78 103.19
C GLU A 149 48.96 71.15 103.20
N ILE A 150 48.09 71.58 104.13
CA ILE A 150 46.68 71.18 104.17
C ILE A 150 45.91 71.68 102.94
N SER A 151 46.22 72.87 102.42
CA SER A 151 45.63 73.39 101.18
C SER A 151 46.03 72.53 99.97
N GLU A 152 47.33 72.28 99.79
CA GLU A 152 47.85 71.41 98.72
C GLU A 152 47.28 69.99 98.80
N MET A 153 47.18 69.42 100.01
CA MET A 153 46.53 68.12 100.22
C MET A 153 45.04 68.14 99.88
N ARG A 154 44.31 69.20 100.23
CA ARG A 154 42.88 69.36 99.86
C ARG A 154 42.70 69.45 98.36
N GLU A 155 43.49 70.27 97.67
CA GLU A 155 43.47 70.37 96.20
C GLU A 155 43.78 69.03 95.54
N LYS A 156 44.75 68.28 96.07
CA LYS A 156 45.09 66.93 95.58
C LYS A 156 43.96 65.92 95.84
N ILE A 157 43.29 65.97 96.98
CA ILE A 157 42.12 65.15 97.28
C ILE A 157 40.98 65.47 96.32
N GLU A 158 40.67 66.76 96.11
CA GLU A 158 39.62 67.18 95.19
C GLU A 158 39.92 66.75 93.75
N TYR A 159 41.15 66.91 93.28
CA TYR A 159 41.60 66.43 91.98
C TYR A 159 41.46 64.91 91.82
N LEU A 160 41.77 64.13 92.86
CA LEU A 160 41.59 62.68 92.87
C LEU A 160 40.11 62.29 92.90
N GLN A 161 39.26 62.99 93.65
CA GLN A 161 37.80 62.79 93.65
C GLN A 161 37.18 63.10 92.28
N GLN A 162 37.60 64.18 91.62
CA GLN A 162 37.18 64.50 90.26
C GLN A 162 37.64 63.43 89.25
N LYS A 163 38.83 62.86 89.41
CA LYS A 163 39.30 61.72 88.62
C LYS A 163 38.49 60.45 88.88
N LEU A 164 38.19 60.15 90.14
CA LEU A 164 37.37 59.01 90.55
C LEU A 164 35.97 59.10 89.91
N SER A 165 35.29 60.24 90.06
CA SER A 165 33.95 60.45 89.48
C SER A 165 33.93 60.36 87.94
N LYS A 166 35.03 60.75 87.27
CA LYS A 166 35.18 60.53 85.83
C LYS A 166 35.34 59.04 85.50
N ALA A 167 36.17 58.32 86.24
CA ALA A 167 36.37 56.89 86.06
C ALA A 167 35.09 56.08 86.32
N GLU A 168 34.35 56.37 87.39
CA GLU A 168 33.05 55.78 87.71
C GLU A 168 32.05 55.97 86.55
N LYS A 169 31.92 57.20 86.03
CA LYS A 169 31.06 57.49 84.86
C LYS A 169 31.47 56.71 83.62
N THR A 170 32.77 56.54 83.37
CA THR A 170 33.24 55.68 82.27
C THR A 170 32.95 54.20 82.50
N ILE A 171 33.08 53.70 83.73
CA ILE A 171 32.75 52.31 84.09
C ILE A 171 31.24 52.06 83.89
N SER A 172 30.38 52.95 84.39
CA SER A 172 28.93 52.85 84.16
C SER A 172 28.58 52.84 82.67
N SER A 173 29.18 53.72 81.86
CA SER A 173 28.96 53.75 80.40
C SER A 173 29.56 52.56 79.65
N LEU A 174 30.56 51.87 80.20
CA LEU A 174 31.11 50.64 79.63
C LEU A 174 30.24 49.43 80.00
N ASN A 175 29.69 49.39 81.22
CA ASN A 175 28.77 48.35 81.65
C ASN A 175 27.48 48.37 80.82
N THR A 176 26.86 49.55 80.59
CA THR A 176 25.65 49.61 79.74
C THR A 176 25.91 49.11 78.32
N LYS A 177 27.10 49.41 77.76
CA LYS A 177 27.51 48.90 76.44
C LYS A 177 27.81 47.40 76.45
N LEU A 178 28.29 46.87 77.56
CA LEU A 178 28.50 45.44 77.72
C LEU A 178 27.17 44.70 77.79
N ASP A 179 26.18 45.24 78.50
CA ASP A 179 24.80 44.72 78.54
C ASP A 179 24.13 44.80 77.17
N GLU A 180 24.29 45.91 76.43
CA GLU A 180 23.85 46.06 75.03
C GLU A 180 24.45 44.96 74.13
N VAL A 181 25.77 44.74 74.19
CA VAL A 181 26.46 43.71 73.40
C VAL A 181 26.06 42.28 73.79
N PHE A 182 25.75 42.01 75.06
CA PHE A 182 25.23 40.71 75.47
C PHE A 182 23.83 40.45 74.90
N ASN A 183 22.93 41.44 74.95
CA ASN A 183 21.60 41.33 74.34
C ASN A 183 21.69 41.12 72.81
N GLU A 184 22.56 41.88 72.11
CA GLU A 184 22.81 41.68 70.68
C GLU A 184 23.37 40.28 70.37
N ASN A 185 24.24 39.74 71.22
CA ASN A 185 24.78 38.40 71.07
C ASN A 185 23.71 37.32 71.24
N ASP A 186 22.81 37.47 72.22
CA ASP A 186 21.71 36.54 72.45
C ASP A 186 20.72 36.55 71.27
N GLU A 187 20.36 37.73 70.74
CA GLU A 187 19.54 37.85 69.51
C GLU A 187 20.21 37.18 68.29
N ILE A 188 21.53 37.32 68.16
CA ILE A 188 22.30 36.66 67.08
C ILE A 188 22.29 35.13 67.27
N GLN A 189 22.40 34.64 68.51
CA GLN A 189 22.38 33.22 68.82
C GLN A 189 21.02 32.59 68.52
N ASP A 190 19.92 33.21 68.94
CA ASP A 190 18.56 32.76 68.62
C ASP A 190 18.32 32.73 67.11
N ARG A 191 18.80 33.76 66.39
CA ARG A 191 18.72 33.82 64.93
C ARG A 191 19.57 32.73 64.25
N ALA A 192 20.73 32.38 64.81
CA ALA A 192 21.56 31.29 64.29
C ALA A 192 20.86 29.94 64.44
N GLN A 193 20.30 29.65 65.63
CA GLN A 193 19.52 28.43 65.88
C GLN A 193 18.32 28.30 64.94
N ASN A 194 17.54 29.38 64.74
CA ASN A 194 16.43 29.38 63.79
C ASN A 194 16.88 29.08 62.34
N LEU A 195 18.06 29.58 61.93
CA LEU A 195 18.62 29.29 60.61
C LEU A 195 19.09 27.84 60.50
N GLU A 196 19.67 27.25 61.55
CA GLU A 196 20.05 25.83 61.59
C GLU A 196 18.82 24.91 61.47
N GLU A 197 17.75 25.16 62.22
CA GLU A 197 16.48 24.42 62.10
C GLU A 197 15.89 24.51 60.68
N ARG A 198 16.00 25.69 60.05
CA ARG A 198 15.56 25.91 58.67
C ARG A 198 16.42 25.19 57.63
N VAL A 199 17.73 25.07 57.87
CA VAL A 199 18.61 24.24 57.02
C VAL A 199 18.24 22.77 57.16
N ILE A 200 18.12 22.25 58.39
CA ILE A 200 17.77 20.85 58.66
C ILE A 200 16.42 20.49 58.00
N THR A 201 15.40 21.35 58.10
CA THR A 201 14.10 21.10 57.46
C THR A 201 14.18 21.10 55.94
N GLN A 202 14.99 21.98 55.33
CA GLN A 202 15.23 21.99 53.88
C GLN A 202 16.04 20.78 53.40
N GLU A 203 17.04 20.33 54.16
CA GLU A 203 17.83 19.13 53.84
C GLU A 203 16.94 17.87 53.83
N ASN A 204 16.05 17.74 54.81
CA ASN A 204 15.06 16.66 54.86
C ASN A 204 14.07 16.70 53.68
N GLU A 205 13.62 17.88 53.26
CA GLU A 205 12.77 18.04 52.07
C GLU A 205 13.52 17.62 50.79
N ILE A 206 14.77 18.06 50.63
CA ILE A 206 15.64 17.68 49.51
C ILE A 206 15.85 16.16 49.48
N GLU A 207 16.08 15.51 50.62
CA GLU A 207 16.24 14.05 50.67
C GLU A 207 14.95 13.32 50.24
N SER A 208 13.78 13.79 50.70
CA SER A 208 12.47 13.27 50.30
C SER A 208 12.21 13.42 48.80
N LEU A 209 12.54 14.59 48.23
CA LEU A 209 12.44 14.84 46.80
C LEU A 209 13.39 13.95 45.98
N ASN A 210 14.63 13.77 46.44
CA ASN A 210 15.60 12.88 45.79
C ASN A 210 15.13 11.41 45.80
N ARG A 211 14.59 10.91 46.93
CA ARG A 211 13.98 9.57 47.00
C ARG A 211 12.82 9.43 46.00
N THR A 212 11.99 10.47 45.87
CA THR A 212 10.87 10.52 44.92
C THR A 212 11.34 10.53 43.45
N ILE A 213 12.41 11.27 43.14
CA ILE A 213 13.03 11.30 41.80
C ILE A 213 13.57 9.91 41.45
N SER A 214 14.34 9.28 42.34
CA SER A 214 14.88 7.92 42.11
C SER A 214 13.79 6.86 41.91
N GLN A 215 12.62 7.00 42.55
CA GLN A 215 11.47 6.12 42.28
C GLN A 215 10.88 6.37 40.89
N LYS A 216 10.69 7.64 40.49
CA LYS A 216 10.19 8.00 39.16
C LYS A 216 11.12 7.56 38.04
N GLU A 217 12.43 7.66 38.22
CA GLU A 217 13.43 7.16 37.27
C GLU A 217 13.31 5.65 37.05
N LYS A 218 13.14 4.85 38.11
CA LYS A 218 12.91 3.40 38.00
C LYS A 218 11.61 3.08 37.24
N ILE A 219 10.54 3.83 37.49
CA ILE A 219 9.26 3.68 36.76
C ILE A 219 9.46 4.03 35.28
N ILE A 220 10.14 5.13 34.97
CA ILE A 220 10.45 5.54 33.59
C ILE A 220 11.27 4.46 32.88
N SER A 221 12.32 3.91 33.50
CA SER A 221 13.11 2.82 32.91
C SER A 221 12.29 1.56 32.66
N SER A 222 11.38 1.21 33.56
CA SER A 222 10.47 0.07 33.39
C SER A 222 9.49 0.29 32.23
N LEU A 223 8.89 1.48 32.13
CA LEU A 223 7.96 1.84 31.05
C LEU A 223 8.67 1.91 29.69
N GLN A 224 9.89 2.46 29.64
CA GLN A 224 10.72 2.47 28.43
C GLN A 224 10.96 1.05 27.93
N LYS A 225 11.36 0.13 28.82
CA LYS A 225 11.58 -1.29 28.46
C LYS A 225 10.31 -2.00 27.98
N GLN A 226 9.15 -1.71 28.59
CA GLN A 226 7.86 -2.24 28.13
C GLN A 226 7.46 -1.71 26.75
N ILE A 227 7.65 -0.40 26.51
CA ILE A 227 7.37 0.24 25.22
C ILE A 227 8.29 -0.33 24.12
N GLU A 228 9.58 -0.48 24.40
CA GLU A 228 10.56 -1.04 23.47
C GLU A 228 10.22 -2.48 23.10
N GLY A 229 9.95 -3.35 24.09
CA GLY A 229 9.51 -4.73 23.84
C GLY A 229 8.22 -4.82 23.02
N HIS A 230 7.19 -4.02 23.34
CA HIS A 230 5.96 -3.99 22.56
C HIS A 230 6.14 -3.49 21.11
N ILE A 231 7.11 -2.60 20.87
CA ILE A 231 7.48 -2.16 19.51
C ILE A 231 8.20 -3.29 18.78
N GLU A 232 9.16 -3.98 19.41
CA GLU A 232 9.85 -5.14 18.83
C GLU A 232 8.87 -6.26 18.46
N ASP A 233 7.99 -6.67 19.39
CA ASP A 233 6.97 -7.70 19.15
C ASP A 233 6.03 -7.30 18.00
N SER A 234 5.45 -6.09 18.05
CA SER A 234 4.50 -5.63 17.02
C SER A 234 5.15 -5.45 15.65
N THR A 235 6.43 -5.06 15.59
CA THR A 235 7.15 -4.99 14.31
C THR A 235 7.50 -6.37 13.78
N HIS A 236 7.83 -7.33 14.66
CA HIS A 236 8.06 -8.72 14.30
C HIS A 236 6.79 -9.39 13.73
N GLU A 237 5.65 -9.27 14.41
CA GLU A 237 4.35 -9.79 13.94
C GLU A 237 3.96 -9.24 12.56
N LYS A 238 4.13 -7.93 12.36
CA LYS A 238 3.87 -7.27 11.07
C LYS A 238 4.81 -7.76 9.98
N HIS A 239 6.08 -7.99 10.30
CA HIS A 239 7.06 -8.53 9.34
C HIS A 239 6.75 -9.98 8.95
N GLN A 240 6.36 -10.84 9.91
CA GLN A 240 5.89 -12.19 9.60
C GLN A 240 4.63 -12.16 8.71
N SER A 241 3.65 -11.31 9.06
CA SER A 241 2.40 -11.16 8.30
C SER A 241 2.64 -10.68 6.86
N LEU A 242 3.57 -9.74 6.66
CA LEU A 242 3.99 -9.30 5.33
C LEU A 242 4.61 -10.43 4.52
N LYS A 243 5.53 -11.20 5.13
CA LYS A 243 6.19 -12.34 4.48
C LYS A 243 5.20 -13.42 4.04
N GLU A 244 4.16 -13.69 4.83
CA GLU A 244 3.08 -14.57 4.40
C GLU A 244 2.28 -14.03 3.20
N LEU A 245 1.97 -12.74 3.21
CA LEU A 245 1.25 -12.08 2.11
C LEU A 245 2.08 -12.05 0.82
N GLU A 246 3.39 -11.85 0.90
CA GLU A 246 4.32 -11.97 -0.23
C GLU A 246 4.30 -13.37 -0.84
N ILE A 247 4.35 -14.43 0.00
CA ILE A 247 4.26 -15.82 -0.45
C ILE A 247 2.91 -16.11 -1.12
N LYS A 248 1.79 -15.67 -0.51
CA LYS A 248 0.43 -15.82 -1.06
C LYS A 248 0.30 -15.09 -2.41
N ASN A 249 0.86 -13.89 -2.53
CA ASN A 249 0.86 -13.10 -3.78
C ASN A 249 1.67 -13.81 -4.88
N PHE A 250 2.87 -14.30 -4.57
CA PHE A 250 3.67 -15.11 -5.51
C PHE A 250 2.94 -16.37 -5.98
N GLN A 251 2.22 -17.06 -5.09
CA GLN A 251 1.39 -18.22 -5.46
C GLN A 251 0.24 -17.82 -6.41
N LEU A 252 -0.46 -16.72 -6.12
CA LEU A 252 -1.53 -16.21 -6.99
C LEU A 252 -1.02 -15.81 -8.37
N GLN A 253 0.12 -15.11 -8.45
CA GLN A 253 0.72 -14.73 -9.73
C GLN A 253 1.09 -15.96 -10.58
N ASN A 254 1.62 -17.01 -9.97
CA ASN A 254 1.91 -18.27 -10.67
C ASN A 254 0.64 -18.98 -11.17
N LEU A 255 -0.46 -18.93 -10.41
CA LEU A 255 -1.76 -19.46 -10.85
C LEU A 255 -2.33 -18.67 -12.02
N ILE A 256 -2.27 -17.32 -11.98
CA ILE A 256 -2.67 -16.44 -13.08
C ILE A 256 -1.87 -16.77 -14.34
N ASN A 257 -0.54 -16.78 -14.26
CA ASN A 257 0.32 -17.11 -15.41
C ASN A 257 -0.01 -18.50 -16.01
N LYS A 258 -0.30 -19.51 -15.16
CA LYS A 258 -0.71 -20.85 -15.62
C LYS A 258 -2.08 -20.83 -16.33
N GLN A 259 -3.03 -20.05 -15.82
CA GLN A 259 -4.35 -19.89 -16.43
C GLN A 259 -4.25 -19.13 -17.77
N GLU A 260 -3.44 -18.07 -17.85
CA GLU A 260 -3.18 -17.33 -19.09
C GLU A 260 -2.63 -18.23 -20.19
N ILE A 261 -1.60 -19.05 -19.88
CA ILE A 261 -1.04 -20.04 -20.83
C ILE A 261 -2.12 -21.03 -21.30
N THR A 262 -2.96 -21.52 -20.37
CA THR A 262 -4.04 -22.46 -20.70
C THR A 262 -5.09 -21.82 -21.61
N ILE A 263 -5.50 -20.58 -21.33
CA ILE A 263 -6.44 -19.80 -22.14
C ILE A 263 -5.85 -19.52 -23.53
N SER A 264 -4.56 -19.18 -23.62
CA SER A 264 -3.87 -18.99 -24.91
C SER A 264 -3.85 -20.27 -25.75
N SER A 265 -3.59 -21.42 -25.13
CA SER A 265 -3.62 -22.72 -25.82
C SER A 265 -5.03 -23.05 -26.34
N LEU A 266 -6.06 -22.89 -25.51
CA LEU A 266 -7.45 -23.14 -25.89
C LEU A 266 -7.92 -22.19 -27.01
N ARG A 267 -7.53 -20.91 -26.96
CA ARG A 267 -7.82 -19.95 -28.04
C ARG A 267 -7.22 -20.40 -29.38
N HIS A 268 -5.96 -20.85 -29.38
CA HIS A 268 -5.34 -21.37 -30.61
C HIS A 268 -5.99 -22.66 -31.12
N GLU A 269 -6.42 -23.57 -30.24
CA GLU A 269 -7.14 -24.78 -30.64
C GLU A 269 -8.52 -24.46 -31.25
N ILE A 270 -9.24 -23.50 -30.65
CA ILE A 270 -10.54 -23.04 -31.16
C ILE A 270 -10.38 -22.37 -32.53
N GLU A 271 -9.38 -21.49 -32.71
CA GLU A 271 -9.14 -20.83 -34.01
C GLU A 271 -8.80 -21.86 -35.10
N ALA A 272 -7.95 -22.85 -34.79
CA ALA A 272 -7.63 -23.93 -35.72
C ALA A 272 -8.86 -24.78 -36.13
N LYS A 273 -9.78 -25.05 -35.18
CA LYS A 273 -11.05 -25.74 -35.47
C LYS A 273 -12.01 -24.88 -36.29
N ILE A 274 -12.01 -23.57 -36.07
CA ILE A 274 -12.79 -22.61 -36.87
C ILE A 274 -12.27 -22.59 -38.31
N ASP A 275 -10.96 -22.53 -38.53
CA ASP A 275 -10.37 -22.50 -39.88
C ASP A 275 -10.55 -23.84 -40.63
N ASP A 276 -10.39 -24.99 -39.96
CA ASP A 276 -10.76 -26.29 -40.51
C ASP A 276 -12.25 -26.33 -40.93
N SER A 277 -13.15 -25.84 -40.06
CA SER A 277 -14.59 -25.78 -40.35
C SER A 277 -14.91 -24.86 -41.54
N LYS A 278 -14.28 -23.68 -41.63
CA LYS A 278 -14.40 -22.77 -42.79
C LYS A 278 -13.93 -23.46 -44.08
N SER A 279 -12.82 -24.20 -44.03
CA SER A 279 -12.29 -24.91 -45.20
C SER A 279 -13.25 -26.00 -45.70
N LYS A 280 -13.84 -26.78 -44.78
CA LYS A 280 -14.88 -27.78 -45.06
C LYS A 280 -16.14 -27.13 -45.63
N GLN A 281 -16.57 -25.99 -45.07
CA GLN A 281 -17.70 -25.22 -45.59
C GLN A 281 -17.47 -24.77 -47.03
N ALA A 282 -16.28 -24.26 -47.36
CA ALA A 282 -15.93 -23.84 -48.73
C ALA A 282 -15.93 -25.02 -49.72
N ILE A 283 -15.44 -26.20 -49.33
CA ILE A 283 -15.48 -27.43 -50.14
C ILE A 283 -16.93 -27.86 -50.40
N SER A 284 -17.77 -27.88 -49.36
CA SER A 284 -19.19 -28.22 -49.49
C SER A 284 -19.94 -27.23 -50.37
N GLN A 285 -19.68 -25.92 -50.23
CA GLN A 285 -20.26 -24.88 -51.10
C GLN A 285 -19.85 -25.06 -52.56
N SER A 286 -18.58 -25.38 -52.84
CA SER A 286 -18.14 -25.68 -54.22
C SER A 286 -18.83 -26.91 -54.79
N SER A 287 -19.07 -27.94 -53.97
CA SER A 287 -19.77 -29.17 -54.39
C SER A 287 -21.25 -28.91 -54.67
N ILE A 288 -21.92 -28.09 -53.84
CA ILE A 288 -23.31 -27.66 -54.07
C ILE A 288 -23.42 -26.90 -55.40
N LEU A 289 -22.54 -25.93 -55.66
CA LEU A 289 -22.55 -25.17 -56.92
C LEU A 289 -22.39 -26.07 -58.16
N LYS A 290 -21.55 -27.10 -58.09
CA LYS A 290 -21.38 -28.08 -59.18
C LYS A 290 -22.65 -28.89 -59.44
N LEU A 291 -23.30 -29.38 -58.38
CA LEU A 291 -24.57 -30.10 -58.49
C LEU A 291 -25.71 -29.18 -58.98
N GLU A 292 -25.71 -27.91 -58.59
CA GLU A 292 -26.66 -26.92 -59.12
C GLU A 292 -26.45 -26.63 -60.61
N THR A 293 -25.21 -26.64 -61.12
CA THR A 293 -24.96 -26.52 -62.56
C THR A 293 -25.36 -27.78 -63.32
N GLU A 294 -24.99 -28.96 -62.83
CA GLU A 294 -25.36 -30.25 -63.44
C GLU A 294 -26.89 -30.43 -63.49
N ASN A 295 -27.61 -30.06 -62.43
CA ASN A 295 -29.07 -30.15 -62.40
C ASN A 295 -29.74 -29.18 -63.40
N LYS A 296 -29.14 -27.99 -63.66
CA LYS A 296 -29.63 -27.06 -64.71
C LYS A 296 -29.38 -27.61 -66.11
N GLU A 297 -28.27 -28.29 -66.33
CA GLU A 297 -27.94 -28.95 -67.60
C GLU A 297 -28.86 -30.17 -67.84
N LEU A 298 -29.11 -31.00 -66.82
CA LEU A 298 -30.06 -32.10 -66.91
C LEU A 298 -31.49 -31.60 -67.15
N GLN A 299 -31.92 -30.51 -66.49
CA GLN A 299 -33.24 -29.93 -66.72
C GLN A 299 -33.39 -29.34 -68.13
N SER A 300 -32.34 -28.73 -68.70
CA SER A 300 -32.39 -28.23 -70.08
C SER A 300 -32.42 -29.37 -71.10
N LEU A 301 -31.70 -30.47 -70.84
CA LEU A 301 -31.75 -31.69 -71.63
C LEU A 301 -33.14 -32.34 -71.60
N ILE A 302 -33.77 -32.44 -70.41
CA ILE A 302 -35.15 -32.94 -70.27
C ILE A 302 -36.12 -32.08 -71.11
N ASN A 303 -36.05 -30.75 -70.98
CA ASN A 303 -36.92 -29.85 -71.75
C ASN A 303 -36.71 -29.99 -73.28
N ALA A 304 -35.47 -30.24 -73.72
CA ALA A 304 -35.15 -30.49 -75.13
C ALA A 304 -35.71 -31.83 -75.62
N LEU A 305 -35.54 -32.91 -74.83
CA LEU A 305 -36.09 -34.24 -75.14
C LEU A 305 -37.63 -34.24 -75.14
N GLU A 306 -38.28 -33.55 -74.21
CA GLU A 306 -39.73 -33.35 -74.20
C GLU A 306 -40.22 -32.61 -75.46
N SER A 307 -39.42 -31.67 -75.96
CA SER A 307 -39.76 -30.92 -77.19
C SER A 307 -39.61 -31.79 -78.44
N GLN A 308 -38.52 -32.57 -78.53
CA GLN A 308 -38.32 -33.56 -79.59
C GLN A 308 -39.41 -34.64 -79.58
N LEU A 309 -39.80 -35.14 -78.40
CA LEU A 309 -40.86 -36.14 -78.27
C LEU A 309 -42.22 -35.59 -78.71
N LYS A 310 -42.53 -34.32 -78.42
CA LYS A 310 -43.73 -33.65 -78.95
C LYS A 310 -43.69 -33.53 -80.47
N GLU A 311 -42.54 -33.14 -81.04
CA GLU A 311 -42.35 -33.04 -82.49
C GLU A 311 -42.55 -34.40 -83.18
N GLU A 312 -41.88 -35.45 -82.71
CA GLU A 312 -42.03 -36.82 -83.25
C GLU A 312 -43.45 -37.36 -83.07
N HIS A 313 -44.13 -37.04 -81.95
CA HIS A 313 -45.53 -37.39 -81.77
C HIS A 313 -46.43 -36.72 -82.82
N THR A 314 -46.26 -35.43 -83.09
CA THR A 314 -47.01 -34.73 -84.15
C THR A 314 -46.73 -35.28 -85.55
N LYS A 315 -45.48 -35.65 -85.87
CA LYS A 315 -45.14 -36.35 -87.12
C LYS A 315 -45.83 -37.71 -87.21
N HIS A 316 -45.90 -38.45 -86.10
CA HIS A 316 -46.58 -39.73 -86.06
C HIS A 316 -48.10 -39.59 -86.30
N GLU A 317 -48.75 -38.62 -85.65
CA GLU A 317 -50.17 -38.30 -85.90
C GLU A 317 -50.42 -37.90 -87.36
N GLU A 318 -49.53 -37.11 -87.97
CA GLU A 318 -49.64 -36.71 -89.38
C GLU A 318 -49.49 -37.90 -90.33
N LEU A 319 -48.50 -38.77 -90.10
CA LEU A 319 -48.30 -40.02 -90.86
C LEU A 319 -49.45 -41.02 -90.68
N GLU A 320 -50.00 -41.15 -89.47
CA GLU A 320 -51.17 -42.00 -89.21
C GLU A 320 -52.41 -41.46 -89.94
N ARG A 321 -52.58 -40.13 -90.00
CA ARG A 321 -53.64 -39.46 -90.75
C ARG A 321 -53.48 -39.66 -92.26
N GLU A 322 -52.25 -39.53 -92.78
CA GLU A 322 -51.93 -39.77 -94.19
C GLU A 322 -52.19 -41.24 -94.56
N ALA A 323 -51.67 -42.19 -93.79
CA ALA A 323 -51.91 -43.62 -93.97
C ALA A 323 -53.41 -43.96 -93.94
N SER A 324 -54.17 -43.35 -93.02
CA SER A 324 -55.63 -43.52 -92.94
C SER A 324 -56.36 -43.01 -94.20
N LEU A 325 -55.92 -41.88 -94.76
CA LEU A 325 -56.44 -41.35 -96.03
C LEU A 325 -56.10 -42.27 -97.21
N SER A 326 -54.84 -42.73 -97.32
CA SER A 326 -54.43 -43.67 -98.37
C SER A 326 -55.21 -44.99 -98.29
N ILE A 327 -55.39 -45.55 -97.09
CA ILE A 327 -56.22 -46.75 -96.87
C ILE A 327 -57.68 -46.51 -97.31
N SER A 328 -58.23 -45.31 -97.07
CA SER A 328 -59.57 -44.96 -97.54
C SER A 328 -59.65 -44.87 -99.07
N SER A 329 -58.71 -44.19 -99.73
CA SER A 329 -58.63 -44.09 -101.19
C SER A 329 -58.52 -45.46 -101.84
N ILE A 330 -57.59 -46.29 -101.37
CA ILE A 330 -57.38 -47.65 -101.89
C ILE A 330 -58.63 -48.52 -101.67
N LYS A 331 -59.35 -48.37 -100.54
CA LYS A 331 -60.63 -49.08 -100.33
C LYS A 331 -61.71 -48.64 -101.32
N GLU A 332 -61.80 -47.35 -101.62
CA GLU A 332 -62.77 -46.79 -102.57
C GLU A 332 -62.45 -47.17 -104.03
N GLU A 333 -61.17 -47.15 -104.41
CA GLU A 333 -60.66 -47.67 -105.67
C GLU A 333 -60.91 -49.19 -105.81
N MET A 334 -60.61 -49.98 -104.78
CA MET A 334 -60.89 -51.42 -104.77
C MET A 334 -62.40 -51.71 -104.85
N ALA A 335 -63.25 -50.97 -104.13
CA ALA A 335 -64.69 -51.11 -104.22
C ALA A 335 -65.21 -50.79 -105.63
N SER A 336 -64.68 -49.73 -106.25
CA SER A 336 -64.98 -49.35 -107.64
C SER A 336 -64.50 -50.40 -108.64
N ARG A 337 -63.32 -51.00 -108.41
CA ARG A 337 -62.81 -52.09 -109.25
C ARG A 337 -63.61 -53.38 -109.09
N ILE A 338 -64.05 -53.71 -107.87
CA ILE A 338 -64.96 -54.83 -107.61
C ILE A 338 -66.32 -54.61 -108.27
N PHE A 339 -66.85 -53.38 -108.26
CA PHE A 339 -68.11 -53.04 -108.92
C PHE A 339 -68.01 -53.17 -110.45
N THR A 340 -66.94 -52.63 -111.06
CA THR A 340 -66.70 -52.77 -112.51
C THR A 340 -66.46 -54.23 -112.90
N LEU A 341 -65.65 -54.99 -112.15
CA LEU A 341 -65.46 -56.43 -112.37
C LEU A 341 -66.75 -57.24 -112.20
N LYS A 342 -67.63 -56.88 -111.25
CA LYS A 342 -68.97 -57.50 -111.13
C LYS A 342 -69.84 -57.24 -112.37
N LYS A 343 -69.79 -56.02 -112.91
CA LYS A 343 -70.53 -55.66 -114.13
C LYS A 343 -69.96 -56.37 -115.35
N GLU A 344 -68.64 -56.37 -115.52
CA GLU A 344 -67.94 -57.15 -116.55
C GLU A 344 -68.30 -58.64 -116.45
N LYS A 345 -68.35 -59.20 -115.24
CA LYS A 345 -68.80 -60.58 -114.99
C LYS A 345 -70.25 -60.80 -115.40
N GLN A 346 -71.18 -59.92 -115.03
CA GLN A 346 -72.58 -60.03 -115.47
C GLN A 346 -72.73 -59.90 -116.99
N GLU A 347 -71.98 -59.01 -117.65
CA GLU A 347 -71.97 -58.89 -119.11
C GLU A 347 -71.37 -60.13 -119.81
N LEU A 348 -70.43 -60.83 -119.15
CA LEU A 348 -69.91 -62.11 -119.62
C LEU A 348 -70.87 -63.28 -119.35
N GLU A 349 -71.55 -63.30 -118.19
CA GLU A 349 -72.61 -64.28 -117.88
C GLU A 349 -73.79 -64.13 -118.84
N GLN A 350 -74.21 -62.90 -119.15
CA GLN A 350 -75.24 -62.64 -120.17
C GLN A 350 -74.79 -63.12 -121.55
N LYS A 351 -73.53 -62.89 -121.94
CA LYS A 351 -72.98 -63.43 -123.20
C LYS A 351 -72.88 -64.95 -123.24
N ILE A 352 -72.78 -65.61 -122.08
CA ILE A 352 -72.83 -67.08 -122.00
C ILE A 352 -74.27 -67.55 -122.18
N GLU A 353 -75.24 -66.91 -121.53
CA GLU A 353 -76.69 -67.18 -121.71
C GLU A 353 -77.13 -66.95 -123.17
N ASP A 354 -76.70 -65.83 -123.78
CA ASP A 354 -76.89 -65.51 -125.21
C ASP A 354 -76.18 -66.52 -126.16
N LEU A 355 -75.24 -67.33 -125.66
CA LEU A 355 -74.56 -68.41 -126.38
C LEU A 355 -75.10 -69.81 -126.04
N GLU A 356 -75.86 -69.97 -124.96
CA GLU A 356 -76.59 -71.19 -124.64
C GLU A 356 -77.83 -71.35 -125.55
N GLU A 357 -78.52 -70.28 -125.92
CA GLU A 357 -79.61 -70.32 -126.93
C GLU A 357 -79.17 -70.93 -128.29
N PRO A 358 -78.07 -70.47 -128.93
CA PRO A 358 -77.56 -71.09 -130.15
C PRO A 358 -76.93 -72.48 -129.92
N CYS A 359 -76.49 -72.83 -128.70
CA CYS A 359 -76.03 -74.20 -128.41
C CYS A 359 -77.19 -75.19 -128.27
N ASN A 360 -78.25 -74.83 -127.54
CA ASN A 360 -79.44 -75.68 -127.38
C ASN A 360 -80.16 -75.89 -128.72
N THR A 361 -80.24 -74.86 -129.58
CA THR A 361 -80.75 -75.05 -130.94
C THR A 361 -79.81 -75.85 -131.84
N LEU A 362 -78.49 -75.86 -131.59
CA LEU A 362 -77.57 -76.80 -132.23
C LEU A 362 -77.81 -78.24 -131.76
N GLU A 363 -78.02 -78.44 -130.47
CA GLU A 363 -78.23 -79.74 -129.83
C GLU A 363 -79.57 -80.36 -130.28
N ASP A 364 -80.64 -79.56 -130.40
CA ASP A 364 -81.91 -79.96 -131.03
C ASP A 364 -81.72 -80.36 -132.50
N THR A 365 -80.88 -79.64 -133.28
CA THR A 365 -80.56 -80.08 -134.66
C THR A 365 -79.70 -81.33 -134.70
N PHE A 366 -78.88 -81.57 -133.68
CA PHE A 366 -78.02 -82.74 -133.58
C PHE A 366 -78.83 -84.00 -133.20
N GLU A 367 -79.75 -83.93 -132.24
CA GLU A 367 -80.66 -85.06 -131.91
C GLU A 367 -81.59 -85.41 -133.08
N SER A 368 -82.05 -84.40 -133.83
CA SER A 368 -82.84 -84.61 -135.05
C SER A 368 -82.03 -85.33 -136.14
N LEU A 369 -80.80 -84.88 -136.41
CA LEU A 369 -79.88 -85.54 -137.34
C LEU A 369 -79.45 -86.93 -136.86
N GLN A 370 -79.24 -87.15 -135.57
CA GLN A 370 -78.80 -88.42 -134.99
C GLN A 370 -79.91 -89.50 -134.96
N SER A 371 -81.18 -89.09 -135.09
CA SER A 371 -82.31 -90.00 -135.25
C SER A 371 -82.44 -90.54 -136.68
N GLU A 372 -82.20 -89.74 -137.71
CA GLU A 372 -82.05 -90.23 -139.10
C GLU A 372 -80.71 -90.97 -139.29
N PHE A 373 -79.64 -90.45 -138.67
CA PHE A 373 -78.44 -91.07 -138.08
C PHE A 373 -78.30 -92.60 -137.90
N SER A 374 -79.42 -93.32 -137.75
CA SER A 374 -79.46 -94.65 -137.10
C SER A 374 -80.19 -95.78 -137.87
N GLU A 375 -80.91 -95.51 -138.99
CA GLU A 375 -81.26 -96.55 -139.98
C GLU A 375 -80.06 -96.89 -140.90
N LEU A 376 -78.84 -96.65 -140.41
CA LEU A 376 -77.84 -95.97 -141.21
C LEU A 376 -76.47 -96.62 -141.01
N GLY A 377 -76.02 -97.31 -142.05
CA GLY A 377 -74.76 -98.00 -142.04
C GLY A 377 -74.49 -98.77 -143.32
N GLU A 378 -73.82 -98.14 -144.28
CA GLU A 378 -72.79 -98.81 -145.09
C GLU A 378 -71.96 -97.80 -145.91
N LYS A 379 -70.62 -97.95 -145.86
CA LYS A 379 -69.59 -97.31 -146.74
C LYS A 379 -69.40 -95.78 -146.49
N THR A 380 -68.20 -95.22 -146.26
CA THR A 380 -66.80 -95.69 -146.38
C THR A 380 -65.81 -95.02 -145.41
N LEU A 381 -64.83 -95.79 -144.91
CA LEU A 381 -63.40 -95.49 -144.66
C LEU A 381 -62.89 -94.02 -144.44
N THR A 382 -62.44 -93.73 -143.20
CA THR A 382 -61.06 -93.31 -142.75
C THR A 382 -60.25 -92.17 -143.47
N PRO A 383 -59.13 -91.66 -142.89
CA PRO A 383 -58.88 -91.09 -141.54
C PRO A 383 -58.06 -89.76 -141.62
N ARG A 384 -57.45 -89.32 -140.48
CA ARG A 384 -56.07 -88.72 -140.37
C ARG A 384 -55.89 -87.20 -140.06
N GLU A 385 -55.21 -86.96 -138.91
CA GLU A 385 -54.21 -85.91 -138.59
C GLU A 385 -54.54 -84.42 -138.26
N ASN A 386 -53.93 -83.99 -137.12
CA ASN A 386 -53.13 -82.76 -136.89
C ASN A 386 -53.85 -81.40 -136.62
N PHE A 387 -53.29 -80.40 -135.89
CA PHE A 387 -51.89 -80.13 -135.48
C PHE A 387 -51.76 -79.25 -134.19
N CYS A 388 -50.51 -78.98 -133.77
CA CYS A 388 -50.02 -78.12 -132.68
C CYS A 388 -50.54 -76.65 -132.74
N PHE A 389 -50.44 -75.77 -131.72
CA PHE A 389 -49.37 -75.48 -130.73
C PHE A 389 -50.02 -74.99 -129.38
N ASN A 390 -49.37 -74.46 -128.32
CA ASN A 390 -48.04 -73.85 -128.17
C ASN A 390 -47.43 -73.97 -126.74
N PHE A 391 -46.16 -73.56 -126.61
CA PHE A 391 -45.37 -73.36 -125.38
C PHE A 391 -44.38 -72.19 -125.64
N VAL A 392 -43.71 -71.64 -124.62
CA VAL A 392 -42.73 -70.51 -124.64
C VAL A 392 -43.31 -69.12 -124.31
N GLU A 393 -43.30 -68.76 -123.01
CA GLU A 393 -43.03 -67.38 -122.55
C GLU A 393 -42.64 -67.31 -121.04
N LYS A 394 -41.62 -68.08 -120.61
CA LYS A 394 -41.17 -68.04 -119.19
C LYS A 394 -39.66 -67.97 -118.91
N GLU A 395 -38.80 -67.98 -119.93
CA GLU A 395 -37.34 -67.95 -119.73
C GLU A 395 -36.68 -66.57 -119.90
N ALA A 396 -37.38 -65.57 -120.45
CA ALA A 396 -36.84 -64.20 -120.60
C ALA A 396 -36.76 -63.43 -119.26
N ASN A 397 -37.78 -63.54 -118.40
CA ASN A 397 -37.85 -62.78 -117.15
C ASN A 397 -36.88 -63.28 -116.06
N ILE A 398 -36.41 -64.53 -116.15
CA ILE A 398 -35.46 -65.08 -115.17
C ILE A 398 -34.05 -64.51 -115.41
N ALA A 399 -33.65 -64.27 -116.66
CA ALA A 399 -32.34 -63.70 -116.97
C ALA A 399 -32.19 -62.25 -116.44
N ILE A 400 -33.23 -61.42 -116.62
CA ILE A 400 -33.24 -60.02 -116.17
C ILE A 400 -33.16 -59.93 -114.65
N LEU A 401 -34.03 -60.67 -113.93
CA LEU A 401 -34.01 -60.72 -112.45
C LEU A 401 -32.71 -61.30 -111.88
N THR A 402 -31.99 -62.15 -112.63
CA THR A 402 -30.69 -62.67 -112.20
C THR A 402 -29.57 -61.63 -112.35
N GLN A 403 -29.60 -60.80 -113.40
CA GLN A 403 -28.68 -59.66 -113.53
C GLN A 403 -28.94 -58.58 -112.46
N GLU A 404 -30.21 -58.26 -112.20
CA GLU A 404 -30.61 -57.26 -111.21
C GLU A 404 -30.22 -57.68 -109.79
N LYS A 405 -30.35 -58.98 -109.47
CA LYS A 405 -29.85 -59.56 -108.22
C LYS A 405 -28.34 -59.43 -108.06
N ILE A 406 -27.54 -59.65 -109.12
CA ILE A 406 -26.08 -59.49 -109.08
C ILE A 406 -25.71 -58.02 -108.85
N ALA A 407 -26.35 -57.08 -109.57
CA ALA A 407 -26.12 -55.65 -109.40
C ALA A 407 -26.45 -55.16 -107.98
N LEU A 408 -27.55 -55.63 -107.38
CA LEU A 408 -27.90 -55.31 -105.99
C LEU A 408 -26.93 -55.94 -104.98
N GLN A 409 -26.41 -57.15 -105.25
CA GLN A 409 -25.37 -57.76 -104.40
C GLN A 409 -24.02 -57.00 -104.48
N GLU A 410 -23.66 -56.45 -105.64
CA GLU A 410 -22.48 -55.58 -105.77
C GLU A 410 -22.68 -54.21 -105.08
N GLN A 411 -23.88 -53.64 -105.13
CA GLN A 411 -24.21 -52.42 -104.37
C GLN A 411 -24.17 -52.66 -102.85
N ILE A 412 -24.74 -53.76 -102.36
CA ILE A 412 -24.65 -54.14 -100.94
C ILE A 412 -23.20 -54.30 -100.51
N LYS A 413 -22.39 -55.00 -101.30
CA LYS A 413 -20.95 -55.18 -101.02
C LYS A 413 -20.19 -53.85 -101.01
N GLY A 414 -20.47 -52.95 -101.96
CA GLY A 414 -19.87 -51.62 -102.00
C GLY A 414 -20.26 -50.74 -100.80
N LEU A 415 -21.49 -50.90 -100.29
CA LEU A 415 -21.94 -50.25 -99.06
C LEU A 415 -21.30 -50.87 -97.81
N GLU A 416 -21.13 -52.19 -97.75
CA GLU A 416 -20.40 -52.88 -96.68
C GLU A 416 -18.92 -52.47 -96.62
N ASP A 417 -18.23 -52.41 -97.77
CA ASP A 417 -16.85 -51.93 -97.87
C ASP A 417 -16.73 -50.45 -97.47
N SER A 418 -17.70 -49.61 -97.86
CA SER A 418 -17.76 -48.20 -97.45
C SER A 418 -17.99 -48.05 -95.94
N LEU A 419 -18.90 -48.83 -95.35
CA LEU A 419 -19.21 -48.80 -93.92
C LEU A 419 -18.03 -49.33 -93.10
N SER A 420 -17.31 -50.34 -93.62
CA SER A 420 -16.04 -50.81 -93.07
C SER A 420 -14.97 -49.70 -93.05
N TRP A 421 -14.81 -48.96 -94.16
CA TRP A 421 -13.90 -47.82 -94.27
C TRP A 421 -14.22 -46.70 -93.26
N TYR A 422 -15.49 -46.30 -93.16
CA TYR A 422 -15.92 -45.29 -92.17
C TYR A 422 -15.70 -45.77 -90.73
N LYS A 423 -15.96 -47.04 -90.44
CA LYS A 423 -15.76 -47.62 -89.10
C LYS A 423 -14.28 -47.67 -88.71
N ALA A 424 -13.39 -48.03 -89.64
CA ALA A 424 -11.94 -47.98 -89.44
C ALA A 424 -11.47 -46.54 -89.17
N ARG A 425 -11.93 -45.57 -89.96
CA ARG A 425 -11.54 -44.16 -89.85
C ARG A 425 -12.08 -43.49 -88.56
N PHE A 426 -13.24 -43.92 -88.08
CA PHE A 426 -13.80 -43.48 -86.80
C PHE A 426 -12.96 -43.97 -85.59
N GLU A 427 -12.58 -45.25 -85.57
CA GLU A 427 -11.70 -45.77 -84.51
C GLU A 427 -10.28 -45.18 -84.60
N GLU A 428 -9.78 -44.85 -85.81
CA GLU A 428 -8.52 -44.13 -86.00
C GLU A 428 -8.56 -42.70 -85.42
N SER A 429 -9.65 -41.94 -85.67
CA SER A 429 -9.86 -40.63 -85.04
C SER A 429 -9.87 -40.73 -83.51
N LYS A 430 -10.62 -41.70 -82.98
CA LYS A 430 -10.74 -41.94 -81.53
C LYS A 430 -9.40 -42.34 -80.88
N LEU A 431 -8.52 -43.01 -81.63
CA LEU A 431 -7.15 -43.32 -81.19
C LEU A 431 -6.25 -42.07 -81.17
N VAL A 432 -6.37 -41.19 -82.17
CA VAL A 432 -5.66 -39.90 -82.21
C VAL A 432 -6.08 -39.02 -81.04
N ASP A 433 -7.38 -38.88 -80.80
CA ASP A 433 -7.92 -38.07 -79.68
C ASP A 433 -7.48 -38.62 -78.31
N ASN A 434 -7.46 -39.95 -78.14
CA ASN A 434 -6.98 -40.57 -76.89
C ASN A 434 -5.48 -40.34 -76.66
N ASN A 435 -4.67 -40.38 -77.73
CA ASN A 435 -3.24 -40.08 -77.65
C ASN A 435 -2.96 -38.61 -77.37
N MET A 436 -3.74 -37.69 -77.93
CA MET A 436 -3.65 -36.26 -77.64
C MET A 436 -3.99 -35.96 -76.18
N LEU A 437 -5.11 -36.50 -75.68
CA LEU A 437 -5.50 -36.38 -74.26
C LEU A 437 -4.44 -36.98 -73.32
N ARG A 438 -3.82 -38.11 -73.67
CA ARG A 438 -2.70 -38.69 -72.89
C ARG A 438 -1.48 -37.78 -72.86
N GLN A 439 -1.16 -37.11 -73.97
CA GLN A 439 -0.06 -36.16 -74.06
C GLN A 439 -0.32 -34.94 -73.17
N GLU A 440 -1.51 -34.34 -73.27
CA GLU A 440 -1.94 -33.21 -72.43
C GLU A 440 -1.92 -33.56 -70.93
N LEU A 441 -2.36 -34.75 -70.56
CA LEU A 441 -2.35 -35.23 -69.17
C LEU A 441 -0.89 -35.37 -68.67
N SER A 442 0.01 -35.95 -69.47
CA SER A 442 1.45 -36.02 -69.17
C SER A 442 2.08 -34.63 -68.98
N ASP A 443 1.70 -33.67 -69.80
CA ASP A 443 2.29 -32.32 -69.74
C ASP A 443 1.71 -31.50 -68.57
N ALA A 444 0.43 -31.72 -68.21
CA ALA A 444 -0.15 -31.21 -66.97
C ALA A 444 0.51 -31.82 -65.71
N GLU A 445 0.82 -33.13 -65.71
CA GLU A 445 1.55 -33.78 -64.62
C GLU A 445 2.95 -33.18 -64.42
N LYS A 446 3.69 -32.90 -65.50
CA LYS A 446 5.00 -32.22 -65.44
C LYS A 446 4.88 -30.84 -64.80
N LEU A 447 3.89 -30.04 -65.19
CA LEU A 447 3.64 -28.71 -64.61
C LEU A 447 3.31 -28.78 -63.11
N ILE A 448 2.53 -29.78 -62.68
CA ILE A 448 2.23 -30.01 -61.26
C ILE A 448 3.50 -30.39 -60.48
N ILE A 449 4.38 -31.21 -61.05
CA ILE A 449 5.66 -31.58 -60.43
C ILE A 449 6.58 -30.36 -60.32
N GLU A 450 6.70 -29.55 -61.37
CA GLU A 450 7.52 -28.33 -61.37
C GLU A 450 7.02 -27.30 -60.34
N ALA A 451 5.69 -27.12 -60.24
CA ALA A 451 5.09 -26.25 -59.24
C ALA A 451 5.37 -26.73 -57.80
N LYS A 452 5.31 -28.04 -57.55
CA LYS A 452 5.65 -28.63 -56.24
C LYS A 452 7.13 -28.44 -55.90
N LEU A 453 8.04 -28.55 -56.87
CA LEU A 453 9.47 -28.30 -56.67
C LEU A 453 9.72 -26.82 -56.31
N LYS A 454 9.17 -25.86 -57.07
CA LYS A 454 9.28 -24.42 -56.76
C LYS A 454 8.68 -24.07 -55.39
N TYR A 455 7.61 -24.74 -54.98
CA TYR A 455 7.03 -24.56 -53.64
C TYR A 455 7.99 -25.06 -52.54
N ALA A 456 8.59 -26.24 -52.72
CA ALA A 456 9.58 -26.78 -51.78
C ALA A 456 10.83 -25.89 -51.68
N GLU A 457 11.34 -25.37 -52.81
CA GLU A 457 12.43 -24.39 -52.84
C GLU A 457 12.06 -23.12 -52.04
N ALA A 458 10.86 -22.57 -52.27
CA ALA A 458 10.37 -21.41 -51.53
C ALA A 458 10.24 -21.67 -50.01
N GLU A 459 9.78 -22.85 -49.60
CA GLU A 459 9.67 -23.26 -48.20
C GLU A 459 11.07 -23.36 -47.53
N THR A 460 12.05 -23.96 -48.20
CA THR A 460 13.44 -24.01 -47.69
C THR A 460 14.07 -22.62 -47.55
N HIS A 461 13.85 -21.73 -48.53
CA HIS A 461 14.35 -20.35 -48.47
C HIS A 461 13.67 -19.54 -47.34
N LYS A 462 12.38 -19.75 -47.10
CA LYS A 462 11.61 -19.18 -45.99
C LYS A 462 12.16 -19.65 -44.63
N ASP A 463 12.54 -20.91 -44.50
CA ASP A 463 13.15 -21.44 -43.27
C ASP A 463 14.61 -20.98 -43.08
N GLU A 464 15.39 -20.83 -44.15
CA GLU A 464 16.67 -20.13 -44.08
C GLU A 464 16.53 -18.69 -43.58
N LEU A 465 15.52 -17.95 -44.06
CA LEU A 465 15.25 -16.59 -43.60
C LEU A 465 14.83 -16.55 -42.13
N LYS A 466 13.99 -17.49 -41.67
CA LYS A 466 13.69 -17.64 -40.23
C LYS A 466 14.95 -17.92 -39.40
N LYS A 467 15.84 -18.78 -39.90
CA LYS A 467 17.13 -19.11 -39.24
C LYS A 467 18.02 -17.87 -39.16
N LYS A 468 18.22 -17.16 -40.28
CA LYS A 468 18.94 -15.88 -40.35
C LYS A 468 18.34 -14.82 -39.41
N LEU A 469 17.00 -14.72 -39.31
CA LEU A 469 16.30 -13.82 -38.39
C LEU A 469 16.55 -14.20 -36.91
N ASN A 470 16.49 -15.48 -36.57
CA ASN A 470 16.75 -15.97 -35.21
C ASN A 470 18.21 -15.78 -34.81
N ASP A 471 19.16 -15.99 -35.71
CA ASP A 471 20.57 -15.72 -35.48
C ASP A 471 20.85 -14.20 -35.40
N ALA A 472 20.14 -13.37 -36.17
CA ALA A 472 20.18 -11.91 -36.02
C ALA A 472 19.61 -11.45 -34.66
N LYS A 473 18.51 -12.04 -34.17
CA LYS A 473 17.98 -11.80 -32.81
C LYS A 473 18.94 -12.26 -31.71
N LYS A 474 19.62 -13.40 -31.88
CA LYS A 474 20.68 -13.87 -30.97
C LYS A 474 21.93 -12.97 -31.00
N ARG A 475 22.25 -12.36 -32.14
CA ARG A 475 23.36 -11.39 -32.27
C ARG A 475 22.97 -10.02 -31.72
N SER A 476 21.74 -9.54 -31.91
CA SER A 476 21.29 -8.25 -31.36
C SER A 476 21.21 -8.29 -29.83
N SER A 477 20.62 -9.35 -29.25
CA SER A 477 20.59 -9.56 -27.79
C SER A 477 21.99 -9.67 -27.18
N LYS A 478 22.93 -10.38 -27.82
CA LYS A 478 24.36 -10.38 -27.41
C LYS A 478 25.03 -9.01 -27.57
N SER A 479 24.68 -8.21 -28.58
CA SER A 479 25.24 -6.85 -28.74
C SER A 479 24.69 -5.83 -27.72
N VAL A 480 23.42 -5.96 -27.32
CA VAL A 480 22.79 -5.09 -26.31
C VAL A 480 23.31 -5.45 -24.92
N LEU A 481 23.34 -6.75 -24.57
CA LEU A 481 23.91 -7.20 -23.29
C LEU A 481 25.40 -6.88 -23.16
N SER A 482 26.20 -6.98 -24.24
CA SER A 482 27.61 -6.56 -24.18
C SER A 482 27.81 -5.05 -24.10
N ARG A 483 26.91 -4.20 -24.63
CA ARG A 483 26.96 -2.75 -24.38
C ARG A 483 26.56 -2.39 -22.94
N ILE A 484 25.60 -3.10 -22.36
CA ILE A 484 25.17 -2.88 -20.96
C ILE A 484 26.27 -3.34 -19.98
N PHE A 485 26.88 -4.52 -20.18
CA PHE A 485 28.01 -4.97 -19.37
C PHE A 485 29.29 -4.14 -19.56
N ARG A 486 29.55 -3.57 -20.74
CA ARG A 486 30.68 -2.64 -20.95
C ARG A 486 30.48 -1.25 -20.33
N ARG A 487 29.25 -0.84 -19.97
CA ARG A 487 29.03 0.39 -19.20
C ARG A 487 29.25 0.19 -17.69
N LYS A 488 28.83 -0.95 -17.13
CA LYS A 488 29.02 -1.21 -15.68
C LYS A 488 30.46 -1.45 -15.22
N ASN A 489 31.39 -1.80 -16.11
CA ASN A 489 32.82 -2.01 -15.78
C ASN A 489 33.74 -0.84 -16.17
N ARG A 490 33.23 0.29 -16.65
CA ARG A 490 34.07 1.48 -16.94
C ARG A 490 34.09 2.48 -15.79
N ASP A 491 32.97 2.62 -15.07
CA ASP A 491 32.84 3.56 -13.95
C ASP A 491 33.50 3.08 -12.64
N SER A 492 34.04 1.85 -12.61
CA SER A 492 34.72 1.25 -11.45
C SER A 492 36.26 1.29 -11.52
N VAL A 493 36.85 1.75 -12.63
CA VAL A 493 38.32 1.80 -12.82
C VAL A 493 38.88 3.22 -12.57
N ASP A 494 38.14 4.26 -12.96
CA ASP A 494 38.59 5.67 -12.83
C ASP A 494 38.47 6.28 -11.42
N ARG A 495 38.18 5.48 -10.38
CA ARG A 495 38.17 5.94 -8.97
C ARG A 495 39.17 5.21 -8.05
N LYS A 496 40.12 4.43 -8.59
CA LYS A 496 41.06 3.63 -7.77
C LYS A 496 42.56 3.72 -8.12
N VAL A 497 42.97 4.66 -8.98
CA VAL A 497 44.39 4.85 -9.37
C VAL A 497 44.83 6.32 -9.33
N LYS A 498 44.50 7.04 -8.25
CA LYS A 498 44.99 8.43 -8.04
C LYS A 498 45.34 8.79 -6.59
N MET A 499 45.67 7.77 -5.79
CA MET A 499 46.05 7.89 -4.36
C MET A 499 47.22 6.94 -4.01
N SER A 500 48.29 6.91 -4.82
CA SER A 500 49.55 6.19 -4.46
C SER A 500 50.74 6.53 -5.37
N SER A 501 51.26 7.76 -5.31
CA SER A 501 52.62 8.07 -5.80
C SER A 501 53.13 9.39 -5.20
N CYS A 502 53.35 9.38 -3.88
CA CYS A 502 54.21 10.35 -3.21
C CYS A 502 55.36 9.56 -2.56
N SER A 503 56.40 9.29 -3.34
CA SER A 503 57.72 8.80 -2.91
C SER A 503 58.65 8.78 -4.13
N GLN A 504 59.54 9.78 -4.18
CA GLN A 504 60.66 9.98 -5.12
C GLN A 504 60.29 10.22 -6.60
#